data_AF-A0A7L5SSA5-F1
#
_entry.id   AF-A0A7L5SSA5-F1
#
_cell.length_a   1.000
_cell.length_b   1.000
_cell.length_c   1.000
_cell.angle_alpha   90.00
_cell.angle_beta   90.00
_cell.angle_gamma   90.00
#
_symmetry.space_group_name_H-M   'P 1'
#
loop_
_entity.id
_entity.type
_entity.pdbx_description
1 polymer ?
#
loop_
_entity_poly.entity_id
_entity_poly.type
_entity_poly.pdbx_seq_one_letter_code
_entity_poly.pdbx_strand_id
1 'polypeptide(L)'
;MRKLLRRGAAAFAAAASLVLMSLNATPAQADSSAIPSGMTWTVLAKGDGTVRVGADSTTDPYYGDTVATATLPMLCLRVNGSAVPSGITPDFYAGWARGTVAATPPVLGKTLTSRATADAICAQYYGADWRMAEFHDGRYGANLEASGGWSFWAYGYVPDGTRFWAAINDQPANPWN
;
A
#
# COMPACT_ATOMS: atom_id res chain seq x y z
N MET A 1 -53.20 50.00 -64.55
CA MET A 1 -52.69 51.39 -64.41
C MET A 1 -51.58 51.41 -63.38
N ARG A 2 -50.44 52.06 -63.69
CA ARG A 2 -49.38 52.56 -62.78
C ARG A 2 -48.61 51.46 -62.02
N LYS A 3 -47.32 51.57 -61.71
CA LYS A 3 -46.14 52.34 -62.13
C LYS A 3 -44.99 51.61 -61.41
N LEU A 4 -43.79 51.61 -61.99
CA LEU A 4 -42.52 51.26 -61.31
C LEU A 4 -42.45 51.90 -59.92
N LEU A 5 -41.73 51.27 -58.97
CA LEU A 5 -40.59 51.91 -58.29
C LEU A 5 -39.78 50.95 -57.42
N ARG A 6 -38.49 51.27 -57.40
CA ARG A 6 -37.30 50.62 -56.83
C ARG A 6 -37.05 51.13 -55.40
N ARG A 7 -36.09 50.48 -54.71
CA ARG A 7 -35.39 50.83 -53.44
C ARG A 7 -36.05 50.25 -52.18
N GLY A 8 -35.37 49.69 -51.19
CA GLY A 8 -33.95 49.56 -50.86
C GLY A 8 -33.79 49.40 -49.34
N ALA A 9 -32.67 48.81 -48.88
CA ALA A 9 -32.18 48.70 -47.50
C ALA A 9 -32.99 47.75 -46.56
N ALA A 10 -32.42 47.03 -45.59
CA ALA A 10 -31.10 47.01 -44.98
C ALA A 10 -30.82 45.57 -44.47
N ALA A 11 -29.57 45.12 -44.53
CA ALA A 11 -29.14 43.88 -43.88
C ALA A 11 -28.93 44.13 -42.39
N PHE A 12 -29.72 43.50 -41.54
CA PHE A 12 -29.46 43.41 -40.10
C PHE A 12 -28.56 42.21 -39.84
N ALA A 13 -27.31 42.46 -39.44
CA ALA A 13 -26.42 41.44 -38.91
C ALA A 13 -26.83 41.13 -37.46
N ALA A 14 -27.32 39.92 -37.20
CA ALA A 14 -27.56 39.44 -35.85
C ALA A 14 -26.24 38.93 -35.25
N ALA A 15 -25.70 39.65 -34.27
CA ALA A 15 -24.56 39.17 -33.48
C ALA A 15 -25.08 38.15 -32.45
N ALA A 16 -24.72 36.88 -32.61
CA ALA A 16 -24.96 35.84 -31.62
C ALA A 16 -23.84 35.89 -30.56
N SER A 17 -24.15 36.39 -29.36
CA SER A 17 -23.26 36.31 -28.21
C SER A 17 -23.28 34.90 -27.63
N LEU A 18 -22.24 34.10 -27.89
CA LEU A 18 -21.97 32.87 -27.13
C LEU A 18 -21.50 33.26 -25.72
N VAL A 19 -22.32 33.00 -24.71
CA VAL A 19 -21.90 33.03 -23.30
C VAL A 19 -21.11 31.75 -23.04
N LEU A 20 -19.78 31.86 -23.00
CA LEU A 20 -18.89 30.80 -22.51
C LEU A 20 -19.08 30.68 -20.99
N MET A 21 -19.83 29.67 -20.54
CA MET A 21 -19.84 29.27 -19.14
C MET A 21 -18.50 28.58 -18.82
N SER A 22 -17.64 29.26 -18.06
CA SER A 22 -16.44 28.67 -17.47
C SER A 22 -16.84 27.63 -16.43
N LEU A 23 -16.69 26.35 -16.78
CA LEU A 23 -16.74 25.24 -15.84
C LEU A 23 -15.45 25.25 -15.00
N ASN A 24 -15.42 26.08 -13.96
CA ASN A 24 -14.43 25.92 -12.90
C ASN A 24 -14.83 24.72 -12.05
N ALA A 25 -14.33 23.54 -12.40
CA ALA A 25 -14.40 22.37 -11.54
C ALA A 25 -13.60 22.66 -10.26
N THR A 26 -14.29 22.88 -9.15
CA THR A 26 -13.66 22.89 -7.82
C THR A 26 -13.10 21.49 -7.56
N PRO A 27 -11.81 21.35 -7.19
CA PRO A 27 -11.28 20.06 -6.78
C PRO A 27 -12.05 19.60 -5.54
N ALA A 28 -12.56 18.37 -5.55
CA ALA A 28 -13.11 17.74 -4.36
C ALA A 28 -11.97 17.62 -3.33
N GLN A 29 -12.06 18.39 -2.24
CA GLN A 29 -11.16 18.22 -1.11
C GLN A 29 -11.43 16.86 -0.49
N ALA A 30 -10.38 16.03 -0.39
CA ALA A 30 -10.43 14.78 0.34
C ALA A 30 -10.89 15.06 1.78
N ASP A 31 -11.86 14.29 2.24
CA ASP A 31 -12.46 14.43 3.55
C ASP A 31 -11.40 14.09 4.61
N SER A 32 -10.88 15.11 5.32
CA SER A 32 -9.85 14.96 6.36
C SER A 32 -10.32 14.18 7.59
N SER A 33 -11.54 13.66 7.54
CA SER A 33 -12.21 12.84 8.55
C SER A 33 -12.12 11.33 8.28
N ALA A 34 -11.69 10.91 7.08
CA ALA A 34 -11.53 9.49 6.77
C ALA A 34 -10.44 8.88 7.66
N ILE A 35 -10.79 7.83 8.41
CA ILE A 35 -9.81 7.08 9.19
C ILE A 35 -8.95 6.31 8.19
N PRO A 36 -7.61 6.49 8.19
CA PRO A 36 -6.74 5.73 7.30
C PRO A 36 -6.92 4.23 7.46
N SER A 37 -6.84 3.51 6.34
CA SER A 37 -6.73 2.05 6.35
C SER A 37 -5.27 1.66 6.12
N GLY A 38 -4.79 0.69 6.88
CA GLY A 38 -3.50 0.05 6.66
C GLY A 38 -3.65 -1.31 6.00
N MET A 39 -2.64 -1.67 5.21
CA MET A 39 -2.48 -3.00 4.66
C MET A 39 -2.17 -3.99 5.78
N THR A 40 -2.80 -5.15 5.72
CA THR A 40 -2.48 -6.27 6.60
C THR A 40 -2.16 -7.52 5.82
N TRP A 41 -1.28 -8.32 6.39
CA TRP A 41 -0.86 -9.61 5.88
C TRP A 41 -1.20 -10.71 6.88
N THR A 42 -1.02 -11.96 6.45
CA THR A 42 -1.22 -13.14 7.29
C THR A 42 -0.12 -14.17 7.07
N VAL A 43 -0.14 -15.23 7.88
CA VAL A 43 0.64 -16.45 7.63
C VAL A 43 -0.01 -17.25 6.50
N LEU A 44 0.74 -17.49 5.42
CA LEU A 44 0.30 -18.24 4.25
C LEU A 44 0.75 -19.70 4.26
N ALA A 45 1.93 -19.96 4.81
CA ALA A 45 2.50 -21.31 4.90
C ALA A 45 3.57 -21.38 5.98
N LYS A 46 3.89 -22.60 6.42
CA LYS A 46 5.01 -22.89 7.33
C LYS A 46 5.88 -24.00 6.77
N GLY A 47 7.16 -23.92 7.05
CA GLY A 47 8.16 -24.95 6.80
C GLY A 47 8.94 -25.25 8.08
N ASP A 48 10.03 -26.01 7.95
CA ASP A 48 10.92 -26.28 9.07
C ASP A 48 11.66 -25.01 9.49
N GLY A 49 11.26 -24.41 10.62
CA GLY A 49 11.81 -23.15 11.14
C GLY A 49 11.55 -21.91 10.29
N THR A 50 10.72 -22.02 9.24
CA THR A 50 10.41 -20.93 8.31
C THR A 50 8.91 -20.67 8.21
N VAL A 51 8.56 -19.44 7.85
CA VAL A 51 7.19 -19.01 7.64
C VAL A 51 7.10 -18.20 6.34
N ARG A 52 6.05 -18.44 5.56
CA ARG A 52 5.65 -17.55 4.46
C ARG A 52 4.57 -16.62 4.96
N VAL A 53 4.85 -15.33 4.91
CA VAL A 53 3.93 -14.25 5.28
C VAL A 53 3.62 -13.43 4.05
N GLY A 54 2.39 -12.95 3.91
CA GLY A 54 2.00 -12.23 2.71
C GLY A 54 0.53 -11.87 2.64
N ALA A 55 0.17 -11.34 1.47
CA ALA A 55 -1.17 -11.01 1.07
C ALA A 55 -2.04 -12.27 0.90
N ASP A 56 -3.28 -12.19 1.38
CA ASP A 56 -4.34 -13.13 1.02
C ASP A 56 -5.46 -12.40 0.24
N SER A 57 -6.62 -13.04 0.05
CA SER A 57 -7.73 -12.47 -0.71
C SER A 57 -8.39 -11.24 -0.05
N THR A 58 -7.99 -10.87 1.17
CA THR A 58 -8.51 -9.69 1.87
C THR A 58 -7.50 -8.54 1.90
N THR A 59 -6.23 -8.80 1.59
CA THR A 59 -5.19 -7.79 1.60
C THR A 59 -5.38 -6.79 0.47
N ASP A 60 -5.35 -5.49 0.79
CA ASP A 60 -5.38 -4.41 -0.18
C ASP A 60 -4.07 -3.60 -0.08
N PRO A 61 -3.11 -3.82 -0.98
CA PRO A 61 -1.85 -3.08 -0.98
C PRO A 61 -1.99 -1.66 -1.56
N TYR A 62 -3.12 -1.30 -2.16
CA TYR A 62 -3.30 -0.01 -2.82
C TYR A 62 -3.96 1.02 -1.89
N TYR A 63 -4.95 0.61 -1.11
CA TYR A 63 -5.71 1.51 -0.23
C TYR A 63 -5.78 1.06 1.23
N GLY A 64 -5.20 -0.10 1.55
CA GLY A 64 -5.27 -0.70 2.87
C GLY A 64 -6.60 -1.41 3.11
N ASP A 65 -6.55 -2.54 3.80
CA ASP A 65 -7.71 -3.41 4.03
C ASP A 65 -8.30 -3.29 5.45
N THR A 66 -7.58 -2.67 6.37
CA THR A 66 -7.97 -2.61 7.78
C THR A 66 -7.90 -1.19 8.32
N VAL A 67 -9.01 -0.69 8.86
CA VAL A 67 -9.08 0.64 9.50
C VAL A 67 -8.07 0.78 10.65
N ALA A 68 -7.38 1.92 10.75
CA ALA A 68 -6.33 2.16 11.73
C ALA A 68 -6.81 2.12 13.20
N THR A 69 -8.12 2.12 13.46
CA THR A 69 -8.67 1.88 14.81
C THR A 69 -8.54 0.43 15.28
N ALA A 70 -8.22 -0.50 14.37
CA ALA A 70 -7.97 -1.88 14.74
C ALA A 70 -6.67 -2.01 15.56
N THR A 71 -6.64 -3.01 16.42
CA THR A 71 -5.46 -3.37 17.22
C THR A 71 -5.01 -4.76 16.79
N LEU A 72 -3.90 -4.83 16.06
CA LEU A 72 -3.36 -6.05 15.46
C LEU A 72 -1.86 -6.15 15.75
N PRO A 73 -1.28 -7.35 15.85
CA PRO A 73 0.16 -7.53 15.80
C PRO A 73 0.79 -6.78 14.62
N MET A 74 2.07 -6.43 14.73
CA MET A 74 2.86 -5.89 13.63
C MET A 74 3.94 -6.91 13.26
N LEU A 75 4.12 -7.14 11.96
CA LEU A 75 5.20 -7.99 11.48
C LEU A 75 6.51 -7.21 11.51
N CYS A 76 7.47 -7.71 12.28
CA CYS A 76 8.83 -7.20 12.34
C CYS A 76 9.78 -8.14 11.61
N LEU A 77 10.78 -7.57 10.95
CA LEU A 77 11.82 -8.27 10.22
C LEU A 77 13.19 -7.78 10.67
N ARG A 78 14.11 -8.71 10.88
CA ARG A 78 15.55 -8.47 10.92
C ARG A 78 16.22 -9.14 9.74
N VAL A 79 16.78 -8.33 8.84
CA VAL A 79 17.59 -8.83 7.72
C VAL A 79 19.02 -9.05 8.22
N ASN A 80 19.51 -10.28 8.12
CA ASN A 80 20.83 -10.68 8.62
C ASN A 80 21.68 -11.40 7.55
N GLY A 81 21.22 -11.42 6.30
CA GLY A 81 21.94 -12.06 5.19
C GLY A 81 21.82 -13.58 5.15
N SER A 82 20.86 -14.15 5.89
CA SER A 82 20.61 -15.60 5.91
C SER A 82 20.47 -16.20 4.51
N ALA A 83 21.12 -17.35 4.29
CA ALA A 83 20.96 -18.14 3.08
C ALA A 83 19.54 -18.72 2.98
N VAL A 84 19.07 -18.95 1.75
CA VAL A 84 17.80 -19.64 1.49
C VAL A 84 17.92 -21.10 1.96
N PRO A 85 17.02 -21.59 2.82
CA PRO A 85 16.98 -23.00 3.19
C PRO A 85 16.69 -23.92 2.01
N SER A 86 17.10 -25.19 2.11
CA SER A 86 16.68 -26.21 1.14
C SER A 86 15.15 -26.32 1.07
N GLY A 87 14.62 -26.55 -0.13
CA GLY A 87 13.18 -26.69 -0.36
C GLY A 87 12.42 -25.37 -0.58
N ILE A 88 13.07 -24.21 -0.41
CA ILE A 88 12.50 -22.91 -0.78
C ILE A 88 13.17 -22.43 -2.08
N THR A 89 12.37 -22.16 -3.11
CA THR A 89 12.81 -21.53 -4.35
C THR A 89 12.14 -20.15 -4.45
N PRO A 90 12.87 -19.06 -4.15
CA PRO A 90 12.29 -17.72 -4.17
C PRO A 90 11.95 -17.26 -5.58
N ASP A 91 10.82 -16.59 -5.73
CA ASP A 91 10.39 -15.94 -6.96
C ASP A 91 9.85 -14.53 -6.69
N PHE A 92 9.29 -13.91 -7.73
CA PHE A 92 8.72 -12.56 -7.65
C PHE A 92 7.55 -12.43 -6.65
N TYR A 93 6.77 -13.50 -6.44
CA TYR A 93 5.57 -13.50 -5.59
C TYR A 93 5.83 -14.08 -4.19
N ALA A 94 6.87 -14.90 -4.04
CA ALA A 94 7.24 -15.58 -2.81
C ALA A 94 8.77 -15.54 -2.61
N GLY A 95 9.30 -14.33 -2.40
CA GLY A 95 10.73 -14.10 -2.23
C GLY A 95 11.30 -14.65 -0.91
N TRP A 96 12.60 -14.48 -0.69
CA TRP A 96 13.28 -14.77 0.58
C TRP A 96 13.74 -13.48 1.24
N ALA A 97 13.34 -13.25 2.49
CA ALA A 97 13.65 -12.01 3.23
C ALA A 97 15.10 -11.90 3.70
N ARG A 98 15.90 -12.97 3.58
CA ARG A 98 17.30 -13.00 4.06
C ARG A 98 17.42 -12.71 5.56
N GLY A 99 16.45 -13.19 6.33
CA GLY A 99 16.28 -12.76 7.71
C GLY A 99 15.29 -13.57 8.52
N THR A 100 14.93 -13.01 9.67
CA THR A 100 14.00 -13.59 10.64
C THR A 100 12.84 -12.65 10.87
N VAL A 101 11.62 -13.18 10.93
CA VAL A 101 10.43 -12.43 11.33
C VAL A 101 9.91 -12.82 12.70
N ALA A 102 9.22 -11.87 13.32
CA ALA A 102 8.42 -12.05 14.53
C ALA A 102 7.22 -11.10 14.50
N ALA A 103 6.12 -11.49 15.16
CA ALA A 103 4.95 -10.63 15.32
C ALA A 103 4.95 -10.02 16.73
N THR A 104 4.83 -8.69 16.84
CA THR A 104 4.71 -8.00 18.13
C THR A 104 3.45 -8.41 18.88
N PRO A 105 3.32 -8.07 20.18
CA PRO A 105 2.00 -7.90 20.79
C PRO A 105 1.10 -6.95 19.96
N PRO A 106 -0.23 -7.00 20.11
CA PRO A 106 -1.12 -6.15 19.33
C PRO A 106 -0.84 -4.64 19.50
N VAL A 107 -0.78 -3.93 18.37
CA VAL A 107 -0.53 -2.49 18.26
C VAL A 107 -1.74 -1.82 17.64
N LEU A 108 -2.21 -0.74 18.26
CA LEU A 108 -3.27 0.10 17.71
C LEU A 108 -2.75 0.81 16.45
N GLY A 109 -3.39 0.58 15.29
CA GLY A 109 -2.96 1.13 14.01
C GLY A 109 -2.76 2.65 14.03
N LYS A 110 -3.64 3.40 14.72
CA LYS A 110 -3.55 4.86 14.90
C LYS A 110 -2.25 5.34 15.58
N THR A 111 -1.53 4.46 16.27
CA THR A 111 -0.22 4.80 16.86
C THR A 111 0.93 4.66 15.87
N LEU A 112 0.71 3.97 14.75
CA LEU A 112 1.66 3.86 13.64
C LEU A 112 1.55 5.11 12.79
N THR A 113 2.20 6.19 13.22
CA THR A 113 2.14 7.52 12.60
C THR A 113 3.20 7.76 11.53
N SER A 114 4.15 6.85 11.38
CA SER A 114 5.18 6.89 10.33
C SER A 114 5.92 5.56 10.26
N ARG A 115 6.69 5.36 9.18
CA ARG A 115 7.64 4.24 9.09
C ARG A 115 8.61 4.21 10.27
N ALA A 116 9.16 5.37 10.67
CA ALA A 116 10.09 5.47 11.78
C ALA A 116 9.44 5.05 13.12
N THR A 117 8.17 5.40 13.34
CA THR A 117 7.41 4.97 14.53
C THR A 117 7.23 3.46 14.55
N ALA A 118 6.87 2.87 13.41
CA ALA A 118 6.70 1.42 13.28
C ALA A 118 8.02 0.66 13.49
N ASP A 119 9.10 1.14 12.88
CA ASP A 119 10.44 0.56 13.05
C ASP A 119 10.92 0.65 14.51
N ALA A 120 10.65 1.77 15.20
CA ALA A 120 11.00 1.94 16.61
C ALA A 120 10.29 0.93 17.53
N ILE A 121 9.04 0.56 17.23
CA ILE A 121 8.32 -0.47 17.98
C ILE A 121 8.98 -1.85 17.75
N CYS A 122 9.33 -2.20 16.51
CA CYS A 122 10.06 -3.43 16.24
C CYS A 122 11.41 -3.47 16.97
N ALA A 123 12.14 -2.35 16.94
CA ALA A 123 13.41 -2.23 17.64
C ALA A 123 13.25 -2.34 19.16
N GLN A 124 12.17 -1.80 19.73
CA GLN A 124 11.85 -1.91 21.16
C GLN A 124 11.63 -3.36 21.59
N TYR A 125 10.90 -4.16 20.80
CA TYR A 125 10.58 -5.55 21.16
C TYR A 125 11.73 -6.52 20.89
N TYR A 126 12.52 -6.29 19.84
CA TYR A 126 13.44 -7.31 19.33
C TYR A 126 14.90 -6.85 19.15
N GLY A 127 15.18 -5.56 19.31
CA GLY A 127 16.52 -4.96 19.23
C GLY A 127 16.74 -4.09 17.99
N ALA A 128 17.80 -3.29 17.99
CA ALA A 128 18.02 -2.18 17.05
C ALA A 128 18.03 -2.54 15.55
N ASP A 129 18.33 -3.78 15.18
CA ASP A 129 18.36 -4.24 13.78
C ASP A 129 16.98 -4.65 13.24
N TRP A 130 15.93 -4.57 14.07
CA TRP A 130 14.57 -4.93 13.68
C TRP A 130 13.77 -3.72 13.24
N ARG A 131 12.96 -3.94 12.22
CA ARG A 131 12.09 -2.92 11.62
C ARG A 131 10.77 -3.54 11.18
N MET A 132 9.76 -2.72 10.88
CA MET A 132 8.52 -3.23 10.31
C MET A 132 8.84 -3.92 8.97
N ALA A 133 8.24 -5.08 8.75
CA ALA A 133 8.32 -5.77 7.48
C ALA A 133 7.59 -4.96 6.39
N GLU A 134 8.11 -5.03 5.18
CA GLU A 134 7.69 -4.27 4.03
C GLU A 134 7.35 -5.20 2.87
N PHE A 135 6.35 -4.82 2.08
CA PHE A 135 5.78 -5.59 0.98
C PHE A 135 6.84 -6.17 0.02
N HIS A 136 7.89 -5.40 -0.25
CA HIS A 136 8.96 -5.76 -1.19
C HIS A 136 10.20 -6.40 -0.54
N ASP A 137 10.13 -6.85 0.72
CA ASP A 137 11.27 -7.45 1.40
C ASP A 137 11.74 -8.79 0.82
N GLY A 138 10.86 -9.48 0.10
CA GLY A 138 11.18 -10.73 -0.57
C GLY A 138 12.20 -10.55 -1.70
N ARG A 139 13.33 -11.25 -1.61
CA ARG A 139 14.37 -11.27 -2.65
C ARG A 139 14.36 -12.55 -3.46
N TYR A 140 14.70 -12.46 -4.75
CA TYR A 140 14.76 -13.60 -5.66
C TYR A 140 15.80 -13.42 -6.77
N GLY A 141 15.93 -14.44 -7.63
CA GLY A 141 16.87 -14.44 -8.75
C GLY A 141 18.30 -14.82 -8.36
N ALA A 142 19.22 -14.72 -9.32
CA ALA A 142 20.64 -14.97 -9.06
C ALA A 142 21.13 -14.07 -7.92
N ASN A 143 21.81 -14.68 -6.94
CA ASN A 143 22.34 -14.01 -5.74
C ASN A 143 21.31 -13.18 -4.93
N LEU A 144 20.00 -13.38 -5.14
CA LEU A 144 18.93 -12.62 -4.47
C LEU A 144 18.98 -11.10 -4.75
N GLU A 145 19.37 -10.71 -5.97
CA GLU A 145 19.53 -9.31 -6.36
C GLU A 145 18.21 -8.60 -6.71
N ALA A 146 17.15 -9.35 -7.07
CA ALA A 146 15.85 -8.79 -7.40
C ALA A 146 14.93 -8.70 -6.17
N SER A 147 13.99 -7.75 -6.18
CA SER A 147 12.90 -7.61 -5.19
C SER A 147 11.57 -7.96 -5.83
N GLY A 148 10.77 -8.74 -5.11
CA GLY A 148 9.41 -9.11 -5.48
C GLY A 148 8.36 -8.38 -4.65
N GLY A 149 7.17 -8.94 -4.55
CA GLY A 149 6.10 -8.47 -3.67
C GLY A 149 5.16 -9.61 -3.30
N TRP A 150 4.01 -9.26 -2.71
CA TRP A 150 2.91 -10.16 -2.37
C TRP A 150 3.16 -11.11 -1.20
N SER A 151 4.33 -11.73 -1.10
CA SER A 151 4.72 -12.52 0.06
C SER A 151 6.23 -12.73 0.12
N PHE A 152 6.71 -13.15 1.29
CA PHE A 152 8.06 -13.67 1.41
C PHE A 152 8.15 -14.78 2.46
N TRP A 153 9.12 -15.65 2.25
CA TRP A 153 9.63 -16.58 3.24
C TRP A 153 10.68 -15.91 4.13
N ALA A 154 10.70 -16.26 5.40
CA ALA A 154 11.74 -15.89 6.35
C ALA A 154 11.92 -17.00 7.40
N TYR A 155 13.02 -16.97 8.15
CA TYR A 155 13.09 -17.74 9.38
C TYR A 155 12.12 -17.16 10.43
N GLY A 156 11.68 -18.00 11.37
CA GLY A 156 10.86 -17.57 12.50
C GLY A 156 9.54 -18.32 12.59
N TYR A 157 8.77 -17.96 13.61
CA TYR A 157 7.47 -18.56 13.88
C TYR A 157 6.45 -17.47 14.19
N VAL A 158 5.33 -17.52 13.47
CA VAL A 158 4.13 -16.73 13.73
C VAL A 158 2.96 -17.71 13.81
N PRO A 159 2.06 -17.63 14.81
CA PRO A 159 0.91 -18.53 14.90
C PRO A 159 0.03 -18.48 13.64
N ASP A 160 -0.58 -19.61 13.27
CA ASP A 160 -1.47 -19.65 12.09
C ASP A 160 -2.69 -18.74 12.31
N GLY A 161 -3.19 -18.16 11.21
CA GLY A 161 -4.32 -17.22 11.26
C GLY A 161 -3.98 -15.86 11.89
N THR A 162 -2.73 -15.61 12.29
CA THR A 162 -2.33 -14.28 12.77
C THR A 162 -2.37 -13.29 11.61
N ARG A 163 -3.22 -12.26 11.75
CA ARG A 163 -3.23 -11.09 10.88
C ARG A 163 -2.39 -9.98 11.52
N PHE A 164 -1.56 -9.34 10.72
CA PHE A 164 -0.64 -8.30 11.21
C PHE A 164 -0.51 -7.13 10.25
N TRP A 165 -0.20 -5.96 10.80
CA TRP A 165 0.22 -4.80 10.03
C TRP A 165 1.52 -5.12 9.27
N ALA A 166 1.55 -4.78 7.98
CA ALA A 166 2.74 -4.81 7.13
C ALA A 166 2.83 -3.46 6.39
N ALA A 167 4.06 -2.99 6.12
CA ALA A 167 4.27 -1.73 5.43
C ALA A 167 4.28 -1.92 3.90
N ILE A 168 3.96 -0.86 3.17
CA ILE A 168 4.26 -0.72 1.75
C ILE A 168 4.74 0.71 1.49
N ASN A 169 5.81 0.86 0.72
CA ASN A 169 6.50 2.15 0.55
C ASN A 169 6.17 2.86 -0.77
N ASP A 170 5.54 2.17 -1.72
CA ASP A 170 5.16 2.70 -3.03
C ASP A 170 3.64 2.86 -3.23
N GLN A 171 2.83 2.59 -2.18
CA GLN A 171 1.37 2.77 -2.16
C GLN A 171 0.90 3.45 -0.86
N PRO A 172 -0.25 4.15 -0.86
CA PRO A 172 -0.80 4.81 0.32
C PRO A 172 -1.62 3.86 1.23
N ALA A 173 -1.13 2.64 1.44
CA ALA A 173 -1.85 1.61 2.20
C ALA A 173 -1.22 1.35 3.58
N ASN A 174 -0.81 2.41 4.29
CA ASN A 174 -0.33 2.28 5.66
C ASN A 174 -1.22 3.07 6.62
N PRO A 175 -1.28 2.71 7.92
CA PRO A 175 -2.06 3.46 8.91
C PRO A 175 -1.70 4.96 9.07
N TRP A 176 -0.53 5.38 8.54
CA TRP A 176 -0.04 6.76 8.57
C TRP A 176 -0.27 7.55 7.28
N ASN A 177 -0.91 6.96 6.27
CA ASN A 177 -1.27 7.65 5.03
C ASN A 177 -2.56 8.47 5.21
#